data_AF-A0A6N2DPR7-F1
#
_entry.id   AF-A0A6N2DPR7-F1
#
_cell.length_a   1.000
_cell.length_b   1.000
_cell.length_c   1.000
_cell.angle_alpha   90.00
_cell.angle_beta   90.00
_cell.angle_gamma   90.00
#
_symmetry.space_group_name_H-M   'P 1'
#
loop_
_entity.id
_entity.type
_entity.pdbx_description
1 polymer ?
#
loop_
_entity_poly.entity_id
_entity_poly.type
_entity_poly.pdbx_seq_one_letter_code
_entity_poly.pdbx_strand_id
1 'polypeptide(L)'
;MRFTLDASYTRHDRVVIGGSPLRLFRLGTAGVRVVEALENGGDVEPSTLTDRLLDAGVVHPLVDPTAVGHDRVTVVTPSKDDPPPRAVTAARGPALVRTIVVDDGSDPPLVGAAVRLDVNGGPAAARNAGLEQVETELVAFVDSDVELPEHWLEPLLGYFDDPSVGLVAPRVRSAPGEGRLAAYERVHSPLDLGPEPARIRAGTRVSYVPAAVIVCRTDAVRAIGGFDAGLRFGEDVDLVWRLDAAGWRCRYEPGVEVLHRPRGSWPAWVRQRIGYGSSAAPLARRHPGALAPVHMSGWSAGAWLLGAIGHPVAGAAVGVGSALALTEVLDDVPPEVAFRLAALGNAHAGRTLADAVRRVWWPVLAIASTRSTIARRVALVSVMAAGHPLRVVDDLAYGVGVWRGMLRERTIAPLLPRFSSWPGRRTDR
;
A
#
# COMPACT_ATOMS: atom_id res chain seq x y z
N MET A 1 21.21 7.94 -15.49
CA MET A 1 20.07 8.04 -14.54
C MET A 1 20.63 7.97 -13.13
N ARG A 2 20.08 8.76 -12.19
CA ARG A 2 20.49 8.72 -10.79
C ARG A 2 19.41 8.10 -9.93
N PHE A 3 19.83 7.48 -8.83
CA PHE A 3 18.95 6.77 -7.92
C PHE A 3 19.33 7.03 -6.47
N THR A 4 18.37 6.86 -5.58
CA THR A 4 18.60 6.66 -4.15
C THR A 4 18.46 5.18 -3.80
N LEU A 5 19.26 4.73 -2.84
CA LEU A 5 19.16 3.38 -2.30
C LEU A 5 17.99 3.30 -1.31
N ASP A 6 17.23 2.21 -1.35
CA ASP A 6 16.19 1.94 -0.36
C ASP A 6 16.81 1.70 1.03
N ALA A 7 16.08 2.03 2.10
CA ALA A 7 16.53 1.79 3.47
C ALA A 7 16.82 0.31 3.79
N SER A 8 16.25 -0.62 3.02
CA SER A 8 16.52 -2.06 3.12
C SER A 8 17.79 -2.53 2.40
N TYR A 9 18.45 -1.66 1.62
CA TYR A 9 19.62 -2.03 0.83
C TYR A 9 20.80 -2.41 1.72
N THR A 10 21.34 -3.61 1.50
CA THR A 10 22.63 -4.04 2.03
C THR A 10 23.42 -4.82 0.98
N ARG A 11 24.75 -4.68 1.00
CA ARG A 11 25.65 -5.39 0.09
C ARG A 11 26.69 -6.20 0.87
N HIS A 12 26.91 -7.42 0.41
CA HIS A 12 27.93 -8.35 0.90
C HIS A 12 28.71 -8.89 -0.30
N ASP A 13 29.86 -8.29 -0.60
CA ASP A 13 30.67 -8.57 -1.79
C ASP A 13 29.86 -8.50 -3.11
N ARG A 14 29.51 -9.66 -3.68
CA ARG A 14 28.73 -9.80 -4.92
C ARG A 14 27.25 -10.05 -4.68
N VAL A 15 26.78 -9.93 -3.45
CA VAL A 15 25.38 -10.15 -3.10
C VAL A 15 24.75 -8.84 -2.63
N VAL A 16 23.64 -8.45 -3.25
CA VAL A 16 22.80 -7.33 -2.81
C VAL A 16 21.52 -7.91 -2.22
N ILE A 17 21.12 -7.41 -1.06
CA ILE A 17 19.87 -7.74 -0.39
C ILE A 17 19.06 -6.45 -0.26
N GLY A 18 17.78 -6.48 -0.59
CA GLY A 18 16.91 -5.32 -0.42
C GLY A 18 15.57 -5.44 -1.11
N GLY A 19 14.81 -4.36 -1.07
CA GLY A 19 13.50 -4.25 -1.67
C GLY A 19 12.37 -4.77 -0.80
N SER A 20 11.17 -4.77 -1.35
CA SER A 20 9.96 -5.23 -0.65
C SER A 20 9.08 -6.08 -1.58
N PRO A 21 8.81 -7.36 -1.24
CA PRO A 21 9.47 -8.14 -0.19
C PRO A 21 10.99 -8.23 -0.42
N LEU A 22 11.76 -8.51 0.63
CA LEU A 22 13.21 -8.64 0.53
C LEU A 22 13.62 -9.68 -0.53
N ARG A 23 14.55 -9.29 -1.40
CA ARG A 23 15.13 -10.14 -2.44
C ARG A 23 16.64 -10.15 -2.33
N LEU A 24 17.24 -11.24 -2.81
CA LEU A 24 18.68 -11.43 -2.92
C LEU A 24 19.07 -11.41 -4.41
N PHE A 25 20.04 -10.57 -4.75
CA PHE A 25 20.59 -10.41 -6.09
C PHE A 25 22.06 -10.83 -6.09
N ARG A 26 22.39 -11.82 -6.93
CA ARG A 26 23.78 -12.26 -7.15
C ARG A 26 24.34 -11.52 -8.35
N LEU A 27 25.42 -10.78 -8.13
CA LEU A 27 26.03 -9.90 -9.13
C LEU A 27 27.16 -10.62 -9.87
N GLY A 28 27.15 -10.55 -11.19
CA GLY A 28 28.36 -10.75 -11.98
C GLY A 28 29.28 -9.53 -11.93
N THR A 29 30.47 -9.61 -12.54
CA THR A 29 31.45 -8.52 -12.56
C THR A 29 30.90 -7.21 -13.10
N ALA A 30 30.05 -7.26 -14.14
CA ALA A 30 29.41 -6.05 -14.67
C ALA A 30 28.40 -5.45 -13.68
N GLY A 31 27.65 -6.29 -12.96
CA GLY A 31 26.68 -5.84 -11.96
C GLY A 31 27.33 -5.19 -10.75
N VAL A 32 28.51 -5.68 -10.34
CA VAL A 32 29.34 -5.05 -9.30
C VAL A 32 29.62 -3.59 -9.64
N ARG A 33 30.08 -3.28 -10.86
CA ARG A 33 30.35 -1.90 -11.29
C ARG A 33 29.12 -1.01 -11.27
N VAL A 34 27.97 -1.55 -11.70
CA VAL A 34 26.69 -0.83 -11.65
C VAL A 34 26.32 -0.48 -10.21
N VAL A 35 26.44 -1.44 -9.30
CA VAL A 35 26.11 -1.24 -7.89
C VAL A 35 27.09 -0.29 -7.20
N GLU A 36 28.39 -0.35 -7.51
CA GLU A 36 29.37 0.63 -7.03
C GLU A 36 29.04 2.05 -7.50
N ALA A 37 28.57 2.21 -8.74
CA ALA A 37 28.13 3.51 -9.24
C ALA A 37 26.88 4.00 -8.49
N LEU A 38 25.91 3.12 -8.18
CA LEU A 38 24.74 3.44 -7.36
C LEU A 38 25.13 3.88 -5.93
N GLU A 39 26.03 3.14 -5.29
CA GLU A 39 26.52 3.43 -3.93
C GLU A 39 27.26 4.76 -3.85
N ASN A 40 27.96 5.14 -4.91
CA ASN A 40 28.64 6.44 -5.03
C ASN A 40 27.71 7.58 -5.49
N GLY A 41 26.42 7.31 -5.70
CA GLY A 41 25.44 8.29 -6.18
C GLY A 41 25.70 8.81 -7.60
N GLY A 42 26.47 8.06 -8.39
CA GLY A 42 26.83 8.38 -9.77
C GLY A 42 25.70 8.08 -10.75
N ASP A 43 25.91 8.51 -12.00
CA ASP A 43 25.01 8.15 -13.09
C ASP A 43 25.18 6.69 -13.49
N VAL A 44 24.05 6.04 -13.70
CA VAL A 44 23.98 4.65 -14.13
C VAL A 44 23.18 4.57 -15.42
N GLU A 45 23.73 3.82 -16.37
CA GLU A 45 23.07 3.51 -17.64
C GLU A 45 21.91 2.52 -17.44
N PRO A 46 20.81 2.67 -18.19
CA PRO A 46 19.74 1.68 -18.20
C PRO A 46 20.25 0.27 -18.51
N SER A 47 19.87 -0.69 -17.69
CA SER A 47 20.24 -2.09 -17.83
C SER A 47 19.19 -3.02 -17.22
N THR A 48 19.23 -4.30 -17.59
CA THR A 48 18.37 -5.32 -16.97
C THR A 48 18.55 -5.41 -15.45
N LEU A 49 19.75 -5.10 -14.93
CA LEU A 49 19.99 -5.08 -13.49
C LEU A 49 19.28 -3.90 -12.84
N THR A 50 19.43 -2.68 -13.37
CA THR A 50 18.76 -1.50 -12.81
C THR A 50 17.24 -1.64 -12.86
N ASP A 51 16.69 -2.22 -13.93
CA ASP A 51 15.25 -2.53 -14.01
C ASP A 51 14.81 -3.48 -12.90
N ARG A 52 15.56 -4.57 -12.69
CA ARG A 52 15.25 -5.55 -11.62
C ARG A 52 15.34 -4.94 -10.23
N LEU A 53 16.31 -4.05 -9.98
CA LEU A 53 16.46 -3.34 -8.70
C LEU A 53 15.30 -2.34 -8.50
N LEU A 54 14.92 -1.61 -9.55
CA LEU A 54 13.79 -0.69 -9.56
C LEU A 54 12.47 -1.40 -9.29
N ASP A 55 12.24 -2.54 -9.94
CA ASP A 55 10.99 -3.32 -9.84
C ASP A 55 10.87 -4.05 -8.50
N ALA A 56 11.99 -4.33 -7.83
CA ALA A 56 12.03 -4.85 -6.48
C ALA A 56 11.94 -3.76 -5.40
N GLY A 57 12.07 -2.48 -5.78
CA GLY A 57 12.12 -1.36 -4.83
C GLY A 57 13.43 -1.32 -4.02
N VAL A 58 14.53 -1.81 -4.59
CA VAL A 58 15.88 -1.71 -3.99
C VAL A 58 16.48 -0.33 -4.21
N VAL A 59 16.10 0.32 -5.32
CA VAL A 59 16.50 1.68 -5.69
C VAL A 59 15.28 2.48 -6.15
N HIS A 60 15.34 3.80 -5.98
CA HIS A 60 14.30 4.74 -6.37
C HIS A 60 14.89 5.83 -7.25
N PRO A 61 14.27 6.18 -8.39
CA PRO A 61 14.84 7.16 -9.30
C PRO A 61 14.85 8.56 -8.68
N LEU A 62 15.92 9.31 -8.92
CA LEU A 62 15.96 10.75 -8.69
C LEU A 62 15.43 11.43 -9.95
N VAL A 63 14.30 12.11 -9.83
CA VAL A 63 13.59 12.74 -10.95
C VAL A 63 13.87 14.23 -11.01
N ASP A 64 13.84 14.79 -12.22
CA ASP A 64 13.82 16.23 -12.43
C ASP A 64 12.35 16.70 -12.35
N PRO A 65 11.97 17.52 -11.34
CA PRO A 65 10.59 17.98 -11.19
C PRO A 65 10.13 18.90 -12.33
N THR A 66 11.04 19.37 -13.19
CA THR A 66 10.75 20.24 -14.33
C THR A 66 10.64 19.50 -15.66
N ALA A 67 10.94 18.19 -15.68
CA ALA A 67 10.94 17.39 -16.91
C ALA A 67 9.57 17.32 -17.61
N VAL A 68 8.49 17.44 -16.84
CA VAL A 68 7.11 17.34 -17.34
C VAL A 68 6.31 18.57 -16.89
N GLY A 69 5.81 19.32 -17.88
CA GLY A 69 5.07 20.56 -17.66
C GLY A 69 3.62 20.36 -17.17
N HIS A 70 3.09 21.39 -16.53
CA HIS A 70 1.72 21.43 -15.98
C HIS A 70 0.63 21.34 -17.06
N ASP A 71 0.95 21.77 -18.28
CA ASP A 71 0.07 21.72 -19.45
C ASP A 71 -0.28 20.29 -19.89
N ARG A 72 0.52 19.30 -19.48
CA ARG A 72 0.29 17.87 -19.74
C ARG A 72 -0.64 17.21 -18.72
N VAL A 73 -1.21 17.95 -17.78
CA VAL A 73 -2.00 17.41 -16.66
C VAL A 73 -3.38 18.04 -16.58
N THR A 74 -4.38 17.21 -16.36
CA THR A 74 -5.73 17.64 -15.94
C THR A 74 -6.01 17.10 -14.54
N VAL A 75 -6.42 17.98 -13.63
CA VAL A 75 -6.87 17.61 -12.29
C VAL A 75 -8.36 17.28 -12.33
N VAL A 76 -8.73 16.10 -11.85
CA VAL A 76 -10.11 15.65 -11.67
C VAL A 76 -10.41 15.57 -10.18
N THR A 77 -11.39 16.35 -9.73
CA THR A 77 -11.83 16.37 -8.33
C THR A 77 -13.27 15.87 -8.21
N PRO A 78 -13.50 14.65 -7.69
CA PRO A 78 -14.82 14.19 -7.33
C PRO A 78 -15.26 14.89 -6.03
N SER A 79 -16.49 15.41 -6.02
CA SER A 79 -17.05 16.12 -4.87
C SER A 79 -18.48 15.69 -4.60
N LYS A 80 -18.83 15.53 -3.32
CA LYS A 80 -20.20 15.35 -2.87
C LYS A 80 -20.45 16.26 -1.67
N ASP A 81 -21.35 17.23 -1.82
CA ASP A 81 -21.77 18.22 -0.81
C ASP A 81 -20.66 19.18 -0.33
N ASP A 82 -19.39 18.82 -0.52
CA ASP A 82 -18.21 19.64 -0.24
C ASP A 82 -17.68 20.34 -1.51
N PRO A 83 -17.30 21.62 -1.42
CA PRO A 83 -16.63 22.30 -2.52
C PRO A 83 -15.23 21.70 -2.77
N PRO A 84 -14.69 21.81 -4.00
CA PRO A 84 -13.32 21.37 -4.31
C PRO A 84 -12.27 22.13 -3.48
N PRO A 85 -11.05 21.59 -3.30
CA PRO A 85 -10.03 22.20 -2.47
C PRO A 85 -9.66 23.59 -2.98
N ARG A 86 -9.37 24.51 -2.06
CA ARG A 86 -8.93 25.86 -2.44
C ARG A 86 -7.68 25.83 -3.32
N ALA A 87 -6.71 24.95 -3.06
CA ALA A 87 -5.51 24.84 -3.89
C ALA A 87 -5.81 24.47 -5.36
N VAL A 88 -6.85 23.67 -5.59
CA VAL A 88 -7.31 23.26 -6.93
C VAL A 88 -8.07 24.39 -7.64
N THR A 89 -8.75 25.26 -6.88
CA THR A 89 -9.53 26.40 -7.40
C THR A 89 -8.79 27.74 -7.42
N ALA A 90 -7.72 27.87 -6.62
CA ALA A 90 -6.91 29.08 -6.44
C ALA A 90 -5.66 29.11 -7.32
N ALA A 91 -5.40 28.07 -8.12
CA ALA A 91 -4.42 28.10 -9.20
C ALA A 91 -4.89 29.09 -10.28
N ARG A 92 -4.81 30.39 -10.00
CA ARG A 92 -5.03 31.50 -10.92
C ARG A 92 -3.67 32.12 -11.20
N GLY A 93 -3.05 31.72 -12.31
CA GLY A 93 -1.74 32.20 -12.77
C GLY A 93 -1.39 31.64 -14.15
N PRO A 94 -0.29 32.08 -14.78
CA PRO A 94 0.06 31.70 -16.16
C PRO A 94 0.41 30.21 -16.38
N ALA A 95 0.50 29.41 -15.31
CA ALA A 95 0.64 27.95 -15.32
C ALA A 95 -0.65 27.23 -14.84
N LEU A 96 -1.80 27.65 -15.36
CA LEU A 96 -3.12 27.09 -15.03
C LEU A 96 -3.17 25.59 -15.39
N VAL A 97 -3.19 24.73 -14.38
CA VAL A 97 -3.54 23.31 -14.56
C VAL A 97 -5.03 23.24 -14.85
N ARG A 98 -5.42 22.51 -15.90
CA ARG A 98 -6.84 22.30 -16.24
C ARG A 98 -7.51 21.52 -15.10
N THR A 99 -8.61 22.04 -14.58
CA THR A 99 -9.36 21.40 -13.49
C THR A 99 -10.76 21.02 -13.94
N ILE A 100 -11.18 19.80 -13.59
CA ILE A 100 -12.51 19.25 -13.83
C ILE A 100 -13.08 18.85 -12.48
N VAL A 101 -14.09 19.59 -12.02
CA VAL A 101 -14.84 19.27 -10.82
C VAL A 101 -16.04 18.42 -11.22
N VAL A 102 -16.18 17.25 -10.60
CA VAL A 102 -17.30 16.33 -10.82
C VAL A 102 -18.19 16.31 -9.60
N ASP A 103 -19.42 16.76 -9.75
CA ASP A 103 -20.46 16.72 -8.72
C ASP A 103 -21.15 15.34 -8.69
N ASP A 104 -20.87 14.54 -7.66
CA ASP A 104 -21.39 13.19 -7.42
C ASP A 104 -22.79 13.22 -6.77
N GLY A 105 -23.69 14.02 -7.34
CA GLY A 105 -25.08 14.16 -6.91
C GLY A 105 -25.21 14.89 -5.56
N SER A 106 -24.65 16.08 -5.45
CA SER A 106 -24.79 16.97 -4.28
C SER A 106 -26.17 17.60 -4.22
N ASP A 107 -26.62 17.90 -3.01
CA ASP A 107 -27.87 18.61 -2.71
C ASP A 107 -27.66 19.75 -1.70
N PRO A 108 -27.67 21.03 -2.13
CA PRO A 108 -27.92 21.50 -3.51
C PRO A 108 -26.74 21.21 -4.47
N PRO A 109 -26.96 21.34 -5.80
CA PRO A 109 -25.90 21.18 -6.79
C PRO A 109 -24.68 22.08 -6.58
N LEU A 110 -23.49 21.54 -6.88
CA LEU A 110 -22.25 22.30 -6.80
C LEU A 110 -22.16 23.29 -7.96
N VAL A 111 -22.13 24.57 -7.62
CA VAL A 111 -21.98 25.65 -8.60
C VAL A 111 -20.61 25.56 -9.27
N GLY A 112 -20.58 25.53 -10.60
CA GLY A 112 -19.35 25.50 -11.39
C GLY A 112 -18.73 24.12 -11.60
N ALA A 113 -19.42 23.04 -11.21
CA ALA A 113 -19.00 21.68 -11.60
C ALA A 113 -19.08 21.52 -13.12
N ALA A 114 -18.03 20.92 -13.71
CA ALA A 114 -17.96 20.67 -15.15
C ALA A 114 -18.82 19.46 -15.56
N VAL A 115 -18.92 18.47 -14.67
CA VAL A 115 -19.74 17.28 -14.83
C VAL A 115 -20.58 17.09 -13.58
N ARG A 116 -21.85 16.68 -13.74
CA ARG A 116 -22.72 16.32 -12.64
C ARG A 116 -23.35 14.95 -12.89
N LEU A 117 -23.33 14.10 -11.88
CA LEU A 117 -24.08 12.86 -11.84
C LEU A 117 -25.46 13.11 -11.21
N ASP A 118 -26.50 12.49 -11.77
CA ASP A 118 -27.86 12.64 -11.27
C ASP A 118 -28.05 12.06 -9.86
N VAL A 119 -27.34 10.97 -9.58
CA VAL A 119 -27.35 10.26 -8.30
C VAL A 119 -25.92 9.98 -7.84
N ASN A 120 -25.75 9.83 -6.53
CA ASN A 120 -24.46 9.51 -5.96
C ASN A 120 -23.99 8.10 -6.40
N GLY A 121 -23.08 8.06 -7.37
CA GLY A 121 -22.43 6.83 -7.83
C GLY A 121 -21.23 6.43 -6.97
N GLY A 122 -20.71 7.37 -6.18
CA GLY A 122 -19.51 7.19 -5.39
C GLY A 122 -18.24 7.62 -6.12
N PRO A 123 -17.10 7.60 -5.41
CA PRO A 123 -15.88 8.24 -5.87
C PRO A 123 -15.35 7.61 -7.17
N ALA A 124 -15.44 6.29 -7.35
CA ALA A 124 -15.06 5.61 -8.59
C ALA A 124 -15.85 6.13 -9.81
N ALA A 125 -17.17 6.23 -9.70
CA ALA A 125 -18.04 6.69 -10.78
C ALA A 125 -17.76 8.16 -11.13
N ALA A 126 -17.60 9.02 -10.12
CA ALA A 126 -17.27 10.42 -10.32
C ALA A 126 -15.89 10.61 -10.96
N ARG A 127 -14.87 9.85 -10.53
CA ARG A 127 -13.53 9.88 -11.14
C ARG A 127 -13.57 9.43 -12.60
N ASN A 128 -14.34 8.40 -12.94
CA ASN A 128 -14.50 7.94 -14.32
C ASN A 128 -15.20 9.00 -15.19
N ALA A 129 -16.28 9.62 -14.69
CA ALA A 129 -16.98 10.68 -15.42
C ALA A 129 -16.07 11.89 -15.68
N GLY A 130 -15.16 12.21 -14.75
CA GLY A 130 -14.12 13.21 -14.97
C GLY A 130 -13.05 12.76 -15.98
N LEU A 131 -12.60 11.50 -15.90
CA LEU A 131 -11.61 10.91 -16.81
C LEU A 131 -12.06 10.94 -18.29
N GLU A 132 -13.36 10.81 -18.55
CA GLU A 132 -13.93 10.94 -19.89
C GLU A 132 -13.71 12.32 -20.51
N GLN A 133 -13.58 13.36 -19.67
CA GLN A 133 -13.36 14.75 -20.09
C GLN A 133 -11.87 15.13 -20.17
N VAL A 134 -10.97 14.24 -19.77
CA VAL A 134 -9.51 14.50 -19.77
C VAL A 134 -8.94 14.33 -21.17
N GLU A 135 -8.26 15.35 -21.69
CA GLU A 135 -7.59 15.31 -23.00
C GLU A 135 -6.06 15.29 -22.88
N THR A 136 -5.55 15.51 -21.67
CA THR A 136 -4.12 15.59 -21.39
C THR A 136 -3.52 14.20 -21.18
N GLU A 137 -2.21 14.09 -21.38
CA GLU A 137 -1.47 12.84 -21.22
C GLU A 137 -1.53 12.28 -19.81
N LEU A 138 -1.56 13.16 -18.81
CA LEU A 138 -1.64 12.80 -17.41
C LEU A 138 -2.96 13.29 -16.81
N VAL A 139 -3.46 12.52 -15.84
CA VAL A 139 -4.62 12.86 -15.02
C VAL A 139 -4.20 12.83 -13.56
N ALA A 140 -4.53 13.87 -12.80
CA ALA A 140 -4.38 13.89 -11.35
C ALA A 140 -5.76 13.77 -10.71
N PHE A 141 -6.02 12.68 -9.98
CA PHE A 141 -7.22 12.57 -9.15
C PHE A 141 -6.93 13.16 -7.78
N VAL A 142 -7.76 14.11 -7.35
CA VAL A 142 -7.58 14.84 -6.08
C VAL A 142 -8.91 14.95 -5.37
N ASP A 143 -9.02 14.39 -4.17
CA ASP A 143 -10.25 14.44 -3.36
C ASP A 143 -10.55 15.85 -2.84
N SER A 144 -11.81 16.13 -2.52
CA SER A 144 -12.23 17.46 -2.07
C SER A 144 -11.80 17.81 -0.64
N ASP A 145 -11.43 16.83 0.17
CA ASP A 145 -11.08 16.96 1.57
C ASP A 145 -9.57 16.83 1.86
N VAL A 146 -8.74 17.07 0.84
CA VAL A 146 -7.28 17.20 0.99
C VAL A 146 -6.80 18.65 0.97
N GLU A 147 -5.74 18.92 1.73
CA GLU A 147 -4.96 20.15 1.69
C GLU A 147 -3.61 19.83 1.04
N LEU A 148 -3.30 20.56 -0.03
CA LEU A 148 -2.13 20.36 -0.86
C LEU A 148 -1.06 21.42 -0.52
N PRO A 149 0.22 21.05 -0.40
CA PRO A 149 1.29 22.03 -0.28
C PRO A 149 1.48 22.82 -1.58
N GLU A 150 2.22 23.91 -1.50
CA GLU A 150 2.75 24.57 -2.70
C GLU A 150 3.68 23.60 -3.44
N HIS A 151 3.67 23.62 -4.78
CA HIS A 151 4.47 22.74 -5.63
C HIS A 151 4.30 21.22 -5.39
N TRP A 152 3.09 20.79 -5.04
CA TRP A 152 2.79 19.38 -4.79
C TRP A 152 2.88 18.49 -6.05
N LEU A 153 2.75 19.10 -7.23
CA LEU A 153 2.54 18.37 -8.49
C LEU A 153 3.87 18.04 -9.18
N GLU A 154 4.77 19.02 -9.25
CA GLU A 154 6.06 18.97 -9.96
C GLU A 154 6.91 17.74 -9.58
N PRO A 155 7.11 17.40 -8.27
CA PRO A 155 7.87 16.21 -7.90
C PRO A 155 7.21 14.91 -8.34
N LEU A 156 5.87 14.88 -8.44
CA LEU A 156 5.13 13.72 -8.92
C LEU A 156 5.23 13.59 -10.45
N LEU A 157 5.23 14.72 -11.16
CA LEU A 157 5.33 14.75 -12.62
C LEU A 157 6.68 14.28 -13.15
N GLY A 158 7.78 14.58 -12.45
CA GLY A 158 9.12 14.19 -12.87
C GLY A 158 9.29 12.68 -13.11
N TYR A 159 8.50 11.84 -12.44
CA TYR A 159 8.51 10.39 -12.64
C TYR A 159 7.95 9.94 -14.00
N PHE A 160 7.14 10.76 -14.67
CA PHE A 160 6.50 10.40 -15.95
C PHE A 160 7.40 10.60 -17.17
N ASP A 161 8.62 11.12 -16.98
CA ASP A 161 9.70 11.05 -17.97
C ASP A 161 10.07 9.58 -18.31
N ASP A 162 9.87 8.66 -17.36
CA ASP A 162 9.90 7.23 -17.62
C ASP A 162 8.56 6.78 -18.24
N PRO A 163 8.54 6.32 -19.51
CA PRO A 163 7.33 5.89 -20.18
C PRO A 163 6.72 4.62 -19.58
N SER A 164 7.44 3.88 -18.72
CA SER A 164 6.92 2.71 -18.00
C SER A 164 6.15 3.06 -16.73
N VAL A 165 6.23 4.32 -16.25
CA VAL A 165 5.48 4.78 -15.09
C VAL A 165 4.04 5.06 -15.47
N GLY A 166 3.11 4.42 -14.73
CA GLY A 166 1.67 4.56 -14.93
C GLY A 166 0.96 5.30 -13.80
N LEU A 167 1.55 5.33 -12.59
CA LEU A 167 0.96 5.99 -11.42
C LEU A 167 2.04 6.49 -10.45
N VAL A 168 1.83 7.66 -9.88
CA VAL A 168 2.64 8.22 -8.78
C VAL A 168 1.70 8.78 -7.71
N ALA A 169 2.00 8.50 -6.44
CA ALA A 169 1.21 8.99 -5.32
C ALA A 169 2.10 9.63 -4.25
N PRO A 170 1.67 10.75 -3.65
CA PRO A 170 2.34 11.37 -2.51
C PRO A 170 2.03 10.61 -1.21
N ARG A 171 2.68 11.03 -0.12
CA ARG A 171 2.31 10.61 1.24
C ARG A 171 1.08 11.35 1.73
N VAL A 172 0.05 10.61 2.17
CA VAL A 172 -1.19 11.18 2.72
C VAL A 172 -1.15 11.11 4.25
N ARG A 173 -1.15 12.26 4.92
CA ARG A 173 -1.16 12.34 6.38
C ARG A 173 -2.49 12.86 6.89
N SER A 174 -2.87 12.46 8.09
CA SER A 174 -4.06 13.04 8.73
C SER A 174 -3.76 14.47 9.16
N ALA A 175 -4.62 15.41 8.75
CA ALA A 175 -4.54 16.81 9.14
C ALA A 175 -4.54 16.95 10.68
N PRO A 176 -3.80 17.94 11.25
CA PRO A 176 -3.82 18.21 12.68
C PRO A 176 -5.25 18.48 13.18
N GLY A 177 -5.53 18.07 14.42
CA GLY A 177 -6.82 18.30 15.05
C GLY A 177 -6.78 18.04 16.55
N GLU A 178 -7.85 18.42 17.23
CA GLU A 178 -7.97 18.29 18.68
C GLU A 178 -8.49 16.90 19.12
N GLY A 179 -8.10 16.49 20.32
CA GLY A 179 -8.62 15.29 20.97
C GLY A 179 -7.92 13.97 20.62
N ARG A 180 -8.32 12.90 21.32
CA ARG A 180 -7.65 11.60 21.28
C ARG A 180 -7.72 10.92 19.91
N LEU A 181 -8.81 11.15 19.17
CA LEU A 181 -9.00 10.54 17.85
C LEU A 181 -8.04 11.17 16.82
N ALA A 182 -7.94 12.50 16.78
CA ALA A 182 -7.00 13.19 15.90
C ALA A 182 -5.54 12.83 16.24
N ALA A 183 -5.20 12.76 17.53
CA ALA A 183 -3.87 12.31 17.97
C ALA A 183 -3.54 10.88 17.53
N TYR A 184 -4.52 9.98 17.56
CA TYR A 184 -4.37 8.61 17.06
C TYR A 184 -4.21 8.56 15.54
N GLU A 185 -5.08 9.25 14.79
CA GLU A 185 -5.06 9.35 13.32
C GLU A 185 -3.73 9.90 12.80
N ARG A 186 -3.14 10.88 13.48
CA ARG A 186 -1.83 11.45 13.11
C ARG A 186 -0.70 10.41 13.06
N VAL A 187 -0.85 9.30 13.77
CA VAL A 187 0.18 8.24 13.90
C VAL A 187 -0.25 6.93 13.25
N HIS A 188 -1.54 6.62 13.23
CA HIS A 188 -2.07 5.30 12.84
C HIS A 188 -3.08 5.36 11.68
N SER A 189 -3.16 6.48 10.96
CA SER A 189 -4.01 6.58 9.77
C SER A 189 -3.66 5.49 8.76
N PRO A 190 -4.64 4.74 8.22
CA PRO A 190 -4.40 3.76 7.17
C PRO A 190 -4.09 4.40 5.81
N LEU A 191 -4.13 5.74 5.74
CA LEU A 191 -3.75 6.51 4.55
C LEU A 191 -2.26 6.89 4.56
N ASP A 192 -1.63 6.94 5.73
CA ASP A 192 -0.20 7.21 5.85
C ASP A 192 0.61 5.92 5.68
N LEU A 193 1.32 5.81 4.56
CA LEU A 193 2.06 4.62 4.17
C LEU A 193 3.56 4.71 4.48
N GLY A 194 3.94 5.72 5.27
CA GLY A 194 5.29 5.91 5.79
C GLY A 194 6.12 6.92 4.99
N PRO A 195 7.31 7.27 5.51
CA PRO A 195 8.16 8.33 4.94
C PRO A 195 9.15 7.83 3.88
N GLU A 196 9.16 6.53 3.57
CA GLU A 196 10.14 5.92 2.67
C GLU A 196 9.57 5.73 1.26
N PRO A 197 10.33 6.08 0.21
CA PRO A 197 9.89 5.83 -1.17
C PRO A 197 9.69 4.34 -1.39
N ALA A 198 8.78 4.00 -2.29
CA ALA A 198 8.44 2.60 -2.53
C ALA A 198 7.92 2.34 -3.94
N ARG A 199 8.11 1.10 -4.39
CA ARG A 199 7.31 0.53 -5.48
C ARG A 199 5.93 0.15 -4.91
N ILE A 200 4.86 0.61 -5.55
CA ILE A 200 3.50 0.26 -5.15
C ILE A 200 3.09 -1.04 -5.82
N ARG A 201 2.94 -2.12 -5.05
CA ARG A 201 2.54 -3.44 -5.54
C ARG A 201 1.96 -4.29 -4.43
N ALA A 202 0.95 -5.10 -4.75
CA ALA A 202 0.36 -6.07 -3.81
C ALA A 202 1.44 -6.93 -3.11
N GLY A 203 1.38 -7.00 -1.77
CA GLY A 203 2.30 -7.80 -0.97
C GLY A 203 3.67 -7.15 -0.71
N THR A 204 3.85 -5.88 -1.07
CA THR A 204 5.03 -5.06 -0.73
C THR A 204 4.72 -4.10 0.42
N ARG A 205 5.75 -3.41 0.95
CA ARG A 205 5.65 -2.41 2.03
C ARG A 205 4.56 -1.38 1.77
N VAL A 206 4.45 -0.93 0.52
CA VAL A 206 3.37 -0.06 0.04
C VAL A 206 2.50 -0.86 -0.91
N SER A 207 1.52 -1.57 -0.36
CA SER A 207 0.69 -2.51 -1.13
C SER A 207 -0.37 -1.82 -1.99
N TYR A 208 -0.82 -0.63 -1.60
CA TYR A 208 -1.79 0.19 -2.30
C TYR A 208 -1.50 1.66 -2.00
N VAL A 209 -2.24 2.58 -2.62
CA VAL A 209 -2.22 4.01 -2.27
C VAL A 209 -3.64 4.56 -2.28
N PRO A 210 -4.00 5.49 -1.36
CA PRO A 210 -5.29 6.15 -1.40
C PRO A 210 -5.41 7.02 -2.66
N ALA A 211 -6.57 6.99 -3.31
CA ALA A 211 -6.87 7.92 -4.42
C ALA A 211 -7.16 9.36 -3.96
N ALA A 212 -6.79 9.71 -2.71
CA ALA A 212 -6.88 11.06 -2.15
C ALA A 212 -6.08 12.05 -3.00
N VAL A 213 -4.88 11.65 -3.41
CA VAL A 213 -4.10 12.29 -4.47
C VAL A 213 -3.35 11.19 -5.22
N ILE A 214 -3.59 11.03 -6.52
CA ILE A 214 -2.77 10.19 -7.39
C ILE A 214 -2.63 10.87 -8.75
N VAL A 215 -1.43 10.83 -9.33
CA VAL A 215 -1.19 11.20 -10.72
C VAL A 215 -1.03 9.93 -11.52
N CYS A 216 -1.71 9.84 -12.65
CA CYS A 216 -1.69 8.67 -13.51
C CYS A 216 -1.46 9.06 -14.97
N ARG A 217 -0.88 8.15 -15.74
CA ARG A 217 -0.89 8.25 -17.20
C ARG A 217 -2.32 7.98 -17.68
N THR A 218 -2.92 8.92 -18.40
CA THR A 218 -4.33 8.87 -18.81
C THR A 218 -4.61 7.61 -19.61
N ASP A 219 -3.75 7.28 -20.56
CA ASP A 219 -3.90 6.08 -21.41
C ASP A 219 -3.73 4.78 -20.62
N ALA A 220 -2.87 4.76 -19.59
CA ALA A 220 -2.73 3.59 -18.71
C ALA A 220 -4.03 3.31 -17.94
N VAL A 221 -4.66 4.36 -17.40
CA VAL A 221 -5.94 4.23 -16.67
C VAL A 221 -7.07 3.80 -17.61
N ARG A 222 -7.14 4.38 -18.82
CA ARG A 222 -8.13 4.00 -19.83
C ARG A 222 -7.96 2.57 -20.31
N ALA A 223 -6.72 2.14 -20.54
CA ALA A 223 -6.41 0.79 -21.03
C ALA A 223 -6.88 -0.32 -20.05
N ILE A 224 -6.90 -0.03 -18.75
CA ILE A 224 -7.42 -0.96 -17.73
C ILE A 224 -8.91 -0.76 -17.43
N GLY A 225 -9.61 0.15 -18.13
CA GLY A 225 -11.03 0.42 -17.98
C GLY A 225 -11.41 1.40 -16.87
N GLY A 226 -10.49 2.23 -16.37
CA GLY A 226 -10.77 3.19 -15.30
C GLY A 226 -10.93 2.56 -13.90
N PHE A 227 -11.60 3.25 -13.00
CA PHE A 227 -11.98 2.73 -11.68
C PHE A 227 -13.17 1.77 -11.80
N ASP A 228 -13.23 0.71 -10.98
CA ASP A 228 -14.41 -0.16 -10.90
C ASP A 228 -15.51 0.54 -10.06
N ALA A 229 -16.52 1.10 -10.73
CA ALA A 229 -17.64 1.78 -10.10
C ALA A 229 -18.53 0.87 -9.23
N GLY A 230 -18.40 -0.46 -9.35
CA GLY A 230 -19.06 -1.42 -8.47
C GLY A 230 -18.43 -1.50 -7.07
N LEU A 231 -17.24 -0.94 -6.87
CA LEU A 231 -16.56 -0.88 -5.58
C LEU A 231 -16.87 0.46 -4.89
N ARG A 232 -17.61 0.40 -3.78
CA ARG A 232 -17.84 1.57 -2.92
C ARG A 232 -16.62 1.93 -2.06
N PHE A 233 -15.76 0.95 -1.80
CA PHE A 233 -14.52 1.07 -1.07
C PHE A 233 -13.49 0.16 -1.72
N GLY A 234 -12.22 0.56 -1.70
CA GLY A 234 -11.12 -0.22 -2.27
C GLY A 234 -11.01 -0.12 -3.79
N GLU A 235 -11.69 0.84 -4.41
CA GLU A 235 -11.57 1.15 -5.83
C GLU A 235 -10.15 1.61 -6.21
N ASP A 236 -9.46 2.25 -5.27
CA ASP A 236 -8.07 2.70 -5.36
C ASP A 236 -7.09 1.53 -5.30
N VAL A 237 -7.31 0.60 -4.36
CA VAL A 237 -6.57 -0.67 -4.24
C VAL A 237 -6.72 -1.49 -5.52
N ASP A 238 -7.94 -1.62 -6.03
CA ASP A 238 -8.22 -2.34 -7.27
C ASP A 238 -7.52 -1.72 -8.48
N LEU A 239 -7.61 -0.38 -8.63
CA LEU A 239 -6.98 0.36 -9.73
C LEU A 239 -5.47 0.12 -9.75
N VAL A 240 -4.78 0.34 -8.63
CA VAL A 240 -3.31 0.27 -8.59
C VAL A 240 -2.81 -1.16 -8.83
N TRP A 241 -3.57 -2.18 -8.39
CA TRP A 241 -3.24 -3.58 -8.68
C TRP A 241 -3.47 -3.95 -10.13
N ARG A 242 -4.54 -3.44 -10.76
CA ARG A 242 -4.74 -3.62 -12.21
C ARG A 242 -3.66 -2.92 -13.03
N LEU A 243 -3.22 -1.73 -12.63
CA LEU A 243 -2.08 -1.04 -13.27
C LEU A 243 -0.79 -1.85 -13.16
N ASP A 244 -0.43 -2.33 -11.96
CA ASP A 244 0.76 -3.16 -11.77
C ASP A 244 0.67 -4.47 -12.57
N ALA A 245 -0.50 -5.13 -12.58
CA ALA A 245 -0.74 -6.35 -13.35
C ALA A 245 -0.65 -6.13 -14.87
N ALA A 246 -0.97 -4.92 -15.35
CA ALA A 246 -0.81 -4.51 -16.75
C ALA A 246 0.64 -4.13 -17.10
N GLY A 247 1.59 -4.24 -16.16
CA GLY A 247 3.01 -4.00 -16.38
C GLY A 247 3.48 -2.58 -16.09
N TRP A 248 2.59 -1.69 -15.63
CA TRP A 248 2.96 -0.32 -15.29
C TRP A 248 3.73 -0.24 -13.98
N ARG A 249 4.68 0.70 -13.91
CA ARG A 249 5.35 1.09 -12.67
C ARG A 249 4.51 2.11 -11.91
N CYS A 250 4.06 1.73 -10.72
CA CYS A 250 3.39 2.57 -9.75
C CYS A 250 4.40 2.95 -8.63
N ARG A 251 4.57 4.25 -8.36
CA ARG A 251 5.58 4.80 -7.44
C ARG A 251 4.96 5.60 -6.30
N TYR A 252 5.55 5.49 -5.12
CA TYR A 252 5.20 6.26 -3.94
C TYR A 252 6.31 7.27 -3.65
N GLU A 253 5.98 8.56 -3.67
CA GLU A 253 6.88 9.70 -3.47
C GLU A 253 6.53 10.41 -2.15
N PRO A 254 7.15 10.01 -1.02
CA PRO A 254 6.81 10.56 0.29
C PRO A 254 7.38 11.95 0.57
N GLY A 255 8.24 12.48 -0.31
CA GLY A 255 8.76 13.85 -0.21
C GLY A 255 7.66 14.91 -0.41
N VAL A 256 6.56 14.53 -1.05
CA VAL A 256 5.32 15.33 -1.10
C VAL A 256 4.38 14.81 -0.01
N GLU A 257 4.07 15.66 0.98
CA GLU A 257 3.09 15.36 2.01
C GLU A 257 1.79 16.15 1.78
N VAL A 258 0.67 15.44 1.66
CA VAL A 258 -0.66 16.04 1.57
C VAL A 258 -1.45 15.73 2.84
N LEU A 259 -2.31 16.66 3.27
CA LEU A 259 -3.09 16.49 4.50
C LEU A 259 -4.54 16.13 4.17
N HIS A 260 -5.01 14.99 4.67
CA HIS A 260 -6.41 14.57 4.54
C HIS A 260 -7.15 14.83 5.86
N ARG A 261 -8.34 15.42 5.79
CA ARG A 261 -9.13 15.74 6.98
C ARG A 261 -9.70 14.47 7.65
N PRO A 262 -9.34 14.14 8.90
CA PRO A 262 -9.89 12.97 9.56
C PRO A 262 -11.37 13.18 9.92
N ARG A 263 -12.09 12.08 10.14
CA ARG A 263 -13.49 12.14 10.57
C ARG A 263 -13.59 12.76 11.97
N GLY A 264 -14.46 13.77 12.12
CA GLY A 264 -14.58 14.55 13.36
C GLY A 264 -15.32 13.87 14.52
N SER A 265 -15.84 12.65 14.35
CA SER A 265 -16.54 11.93 15.43
C SER A 265 -16.24 10.43 15.45
N TRP A 266 -16.26 9.84 16.65
CA TRP A 266 -16.05 8.40 16.85
C TRP A 266 -16.98 7.52 15.99
N PRO A 267 -18.30 7.77 15.90
CA PRO A 267 -19.16 6.93 15.07
C PRO A 267 -18.84 7.03 13.57
N ALA A 268 -18.49 8.23 13.09
CA ALA A 268 -18.10 8.42 11.69
C ALA A 268 -16.79 7.69 11.38
N TRP A 269 -15.83 7.76 12.30
CA TRP A 269 -14.56 7.05 12.20
C TRP A 269 -14.73 5.52 12.18
N VAL A 270 -15.51 4.96 13.10
CA VAL A 270 -15.82 3.51 13.11
C VAL A 270 -16.51 3.08 11.82
N ARG A 271 -17.50 3.85 11.33
CA ARG A 271 -18.17 3.57 10.05
C ARG A 271 -17.20 3.56 8.88
N GLN A 272 -16.23 4.47 8.85
CA GLN A 272 -15.19 4.50 7.82
C GLN A 272 -14.34 3.23 7.85
N ARG A 273 -13.90 2.78 9.03
CA ARG A 273 -13.11 1.53 9.17
C ARG A 273 -13.90 0.28 8.76
N ILE A 274 -15.18 0.21 9.12
CA ILE A 274 -16.09 -0.84 8.63
C ILE A 274 -16.21 -0.78 7.10
N GLY A 275 -16.31 0.42 6.52
CA GLY A 275 -16.30 0.63 5.07
C GLY A 275 -15.05 0.05 4.41
N TYR A 276 -13.87 0.40 4.91
CA TYR A 276 -12.59 -0.11 4.44
C TYR A 276 -12.49 -1.63 4.57
N GLY A 277 -12.95 -2.22 5.67
CA GLY A 277 -12.99 -3.67 5.82
C GLY A 277 -13.88 -4.36 4.80
N SER A 278 -14.99 -3.72 4.42
CA SER A 278 -15.98 -4.31 3.53
C SER A 278 -15.51 -4.51 2.08
N SER A 279 -14.40 -3.88 1.68
CA SER A 279 -13.77 -4.07 0.38
C SER A 279 -12.95 -5.36 0.27
N ALA A 280 -12.58 -5.98 1.40
CA ALA A 280 -11.67 -7.13 1.41
C ALA A 280 -12.18 -8.32 0.59
N ALA A 281 -13.48 -8.66 0.68
CA ALA A 281 -14.05 -9.78 -0.07
C ALA A 281 -14.20 -9.49 -1.58
N PRO A 282 -14.75 -8.35 -2.02
CA PRO A 282 -14.76 -7.95 -3.43
C PRO A 282 -13.37 -7.93 -4.07
N LEU A 283 -12.37 -7.41 -3.36
CA LEU A 283 -10.98 -7.36 -3.80
C LEU A 283 -10.36 -8.76 -3.87
N ALA A 284 -10.60 -9.63 -2.88
CA ALA A 284 -10.08 -11.00 -2.90
C ALA A 284 -10.63 -11.84 -4.06
N ARG A 285 -11.83 -11.54 -4.55
CA ARG A 285 -12.40 -12.16 -5.76
C ARG A 285 -11.74 -11.66 -7.05
N ARG A 286 -11.47 -10.36 -7.14
CA ARG A 286 -10.85 -9.72 -8.30
C ARG A 286 -9.35 -10.02 -8.40
N HIS A 287 -8.69 -10.11 -7.24
CA HIS A 287 -7.24 -10.30 -7.12
C HIS A 287 -6.93 -11.50 -6.22
N PRO A 288 -7.11 -12.75 -6.71
CA PRO A 288 -6.97 -13.95 -5.89
C PRO A 288 -5.67 -14.01 -5.07
N GLY A 289 -5.86 -13.82 -3.77
CA GLY A 289 -4.90 -13.84 -2.67
C GLY A 289 -3.80 -12.78 -2.65
N ALA A 290 -4.03 -11.65 -3.32
CA ALA A 290 -3.36 -10.39 -2.98
C ALA A 290 -3.67 -9.91 -1.54
N LEU A 291 -4.77 -10.40 -0.95
CA LEU A 291 -5.28 -10.04 0.38
C LEU A 291 -5.19 -11.16 1.43
N ALA A 292 -4.20 -12.05 1.36
CA ALA A 292 -4.11 -13.04 2.44
C ALA A 292 -3.79 -12.32 3.76
N PRO A 293 -4.54 -12.59 4.85
CA PRO A 293 -4.34 -11.91 6.13
C PRO A 293 -2.97 -12.22 6.74
N VAL A 294 -2.36 -13.31 6.28
CA VAL A 294 -1.04 -13.78 6.69
C VAL A 294 -0.31 -14.32 5.46
N HIS A 295 0.94 -13.89 5.30
CA HIS A 295 1.92 -14.48 4.38
C HIS A 295 3.16 -14.89 5.18
N MET A 296 3.42 -16.18 5.34
CA MET A 296 4.59 -16.66 6.09
C MET A 296 5.03 -18.07 5.67
N SER A 297 6.20 -18.51 6.13
CA SER A 297 6.63 -19.90 5.92
C SER A 297 5.83 -20.88 6.79
N GLY A 298 5.75 -22.13 6.35
CA GLY A 298 5.17 -23.21 7.17
C GLY A 298 5.91 -23.44 8.50
N TRP A 299 7.23 -23.18 8.54
CA TRP A 299 8.02 -23.28 9.78
C TRP A 299 7.67 -22.19 10.77
N SER A 300 7.52 -20.95 10.31
CA SER A 300 7.06 -19.84 11.14
C SER A 300 5.66 -20.15 11.71
N ALA A 301 4.76 -20.65 10.86
CA ALA A 301 3.42 -21.06 11.30
C ALA A 301 3.47 -22.16 12.38
N GLY A 302 4.31 -23.18 12.18
CA GLY A 302 4.52 -24.25 13.16
C GLY A 302 5.14 -23.75 14.47
N ALA A 303 6.15 -22.89 14.40
CA ALA A 303 6.80 -22.30 15.57
C ALA A 303 5.80 -21.50 16.43
N TRP A 304 5.00 -20.64 15.80
CA TRP A 304 3.99 -19.84 16.50
C TRP A 304 2.81 -20.67 16.98
N LEU A 305 2.41 -21.72 16.25
CA LEU A 305 1.39 -22.66 16.70
C LEU A 305 1.83 -23.38 17.98
N LEU A 306 3.05 -23.91 18.03
CA LEU A 306 3.62 -24.55 19.22
C LEU A 306 3.63 -23.59 20.42
N GLY A 307 4.03 -22.34 20.22
CA GLY A 307 3.93 -21.29 21.24
C GLY A 307 2.50 -21.08 21.73
N ALA A 308 1.54 -20.98 20.81
CA ALA A 308 0.13 -20.77 21.13
C ALA A 308 -0.46 -21.93 21.95
N ILE A 309 -0.11 -23.19 21.64
CA ILE A 309 -0.64 -24.38 22.34
C ILE A 309 0.11 -24.72 23.64
N GLY A 310 1.04 -23.88 24.09
CA GLY A 310 1.71 -24.03 25.39
C GLY A 310 3.10 -24.68 25.35
N HIS A 311 3.71 -24.80 24.17
CA HIS A 311 5.08 -25.31 23.98
C HIS A 311 6.02 -24.22 23.45
N PRO A 312 6.23 -23.10 24.18
CA PRO A 312 7.02 -21.98 23.70
C PRO A 312 8.50 -22.33 23.45
N VAL A 313 9.07 -23.24 24.24
CA VAL A 313 10.47 -23.71 24.04
C VAL A 313 10.60 -24.49 22.74
N ALA A 314 9.64 -25.38 22.44
CA ALA A 314 9.62 -26.11 21.18
C ALA A 314 9.38 -25.17 19.99
N GLY A 315 8.48 -24.19 20.13
CA GLY A 315 8.27 -23.15 19.13
C GLY A 315 9.53 -22.34 18.84
N ALA A 316 10.25 -21.92 19.89
CA ALA A 316 11.52 -21.22 19.76
C ALA A 316 12.59 -22.10 19.09
N ALA A 317 12.68 -23.38 19.46
CA ALA A 317 13.60 -24.33 18.85
C ALA A 317 13.32 -24.52 17.35
N VAL A 318 12.05 -24.64 16.94
CA VAL A 318 11.67 -24.69 15.52
C VAL A 318 12.03 -23.39 14.80
N GLY A 319 11.76 -22.23 15.42
CA GLY A 319 12.12 -20.92 14.87
C GLY A 319 13.63 -20.78 14.65
N VAL A 320 14.45 -21.06 15.67
CA VAL A 320 15.92 -21.02 15.59
C VAL A 320 16.45 -22.06 14.62
N GLY A 321 15.96 -23.30 14.66
CA GLY A 321 16.35 -24.36 13.73
C GLY A 321 16.06 -24.00 12.28
N SER A 322 14.90 -23.40 12.00
CA SER A 322 14.58 -22.91 10.65
C SER A 322 15.50 -21.77 10.20
N ALA A 323 15.93 -20.91 11.12
CA ALA A 323 16.86 -19.83 10.83
C ALA A 323 18.29 -20.34 10.56
N LEU A 324 18.75 -21.34 11.32
CA LEU A 324 20.03 -22.02 11.08
C LEU A 324 20.02 -22.80 9.76
N ALA A 325 18.93 -23.49 9.44
CA ALA A 325 18.81 -24.18 8.14
C ALA A 325 18.94 -23.21 6.95
N LEU A 326 18.53 -21.94 7.11
CA LEU A 326 18.69 -20.94 6.05
C LEU A 326 20.14 -20.53 5.82
N THR A 327 21.01 -20.61 6.84
CA THR A 327 22.43 -20.24 6.67
C THR A 327 23.18 -21.22 5.77
N GLU A 328 22.73 -22.47 5.71
CA GLU A 328 23.28 -23.47 4.79
C GLU A 328 22.75 -23.29 3.35
N VAL A 329 21.51 -22.80 3.20
CA VAL A 329 20.88 -22.57 1.89
C VAL A 329 21.39 -21.29 1.23
N LEU A 330 21.74 -20.27 2.04
CA LEU A 330 22.31 -19.00 1.60
C LEU A 330 23.81 -18.97 1.90
N ASP A 331 24.55 -19.94 1.36
CA ASP A 331 25.99 -20.11 1.54
C ASP A 331 26.84 -18.96 0.99
N ASP A 332 26.27 -18.16 0.10
CA ASP A 332 26.84 -16.94 -0.46
C ASP A 332 26.56 -15.67 0.35
N VAL A 333 25.82 -15.79 1.46
CA VAL A 333 25.54 -14.69 2.41
C VAL A 333 26.25 -14.98 3.73
N PRO A 334 26.83 -13.98 4.42
CA PRO A 334 27.38 -14.19 5.76
C PRO A 334 26.36 -14.88 6.69
N PRO A 335 26.71 -15.99 7.37
CA PRO A 335 25.76 -16.78 8.16
C PRO A 335 25.00 -15.95 9.21
N GLU A 336 25.67 -14.98 9.82
CA GLU A 336 25.08 -14.02 10.77
C GLU A 336 23.95 -13.17 10.16
N VAL A 337 24.09 -12.76 8.89
CA VAL A 337 23.10 -11.97 8.16
C VAL A 337 21.93 -12.86 7.78
N ALA A 338 22.18 -14.04 7.22
CA ALA A 338 21.15 -15.01 6.86
C ALA A 338 20.31 -15.42 8.07
N PHE A 339 20.97 -15.74 9.20
CA PHE A 339 20.31 -16.06 10.46
C PHE A 339 19.46 -14.89 10.97
N ARG A 340 20.02 -13.67 11.01
CA ARG A 340 19.30 -12.49 11.48
C ARG A 340 18.05 -12.21 10.64
N LEU A 341 18.15 -12.31 9.31
CA LEU A 341 17.00 -12.12 8.41
C LEU A 341 15.91 -13.16 8.68
N ALA A 342 16.26 -14.43 8.84
CA ALA A 342 15.30 -15.49 9.16
C ALA A 342 14.66 -15.30 10.54
N ALA A 343 15.46 -14.92 11.55
CA ALA A 343 14.97 -14.66 12.90
C ALA A 343 14.01 -13.47 12.94
N LEU A 344 14.35 -12.37 12.28
CA LEU A 344 13.46 -11.20 12.15
C LEU A 344 12.19 -11.54 11.36
N GLY A 345 12.30 -12.32 10.28
CA GLY A 345 11.14 -12.81 9.52
C GLY A 345 10.19 -13.64 10.38
N ASN A 346 10.73 -14.55 11.20
CA ASN A 346 9.94 -15.32 12.18
C ASN A 346 9.28 -14.43 13.23
N ALA A 347 9.99 -13.43 13.76
CA ALA A 347 9.42 -12.48 14.72
C ALA A 347 8.30 -11.63 14.09
N HIS A 348 8.49 -11.16 12.85
CA HIS A 348 7.49 -10.42 12.09
C HIS A 348 6.23 -11.27 11.84
N ALA A 349 6.39 -12.55 11.50
CA ALA A 349 5.29 -13.48 11.30
C ALA A 349 4.34 -13.54 12.52
N GLY A 350 4.87 -13.47 13.75
CA GLY A 350 4.06 -13.41 14.96
C GLY A 350 3.22 -12.14 15.09
N ARG A 351 3.77 -10.99 14.69
CA ARG A 351 3.03 -9.72 14.62
C ARG A 351 1.92 -9.80 13.58
N THR A 352 2.21 -10.34 12.39
CA THR A 352 1.20 -10.55 11.33
C THR A 352 0.08 -11.48 11.80
N LEU A 353 0.38 -12.53 12.58
CA LEU A 353 -0.64 -13.40 13.18
C LEU A 353 -1.51 -12.65 14.19
N ALA A 354 -0.90 -11.84 15.06
CA ALA A 354 -1.65 -11.05 16.03
C ALA A 354 -2.58 -10.05 15.31
N ASP A 355 -2.10 -9.39 14.26
CA ASP A 355 -2.89 -8.49 13.42
C ASP A 355 -4.03 -9.24 12.72
N ALA A 356 -3.77 -10.40 12.13
CA ALA A 356 -4.79 -11.24 11.49
C ALA A 356 -5.86 -11.71 12.49
N VAL A 357 -5.45 -12.06 13.72
CA VAL A 357 -6.38 -12.38 14.81
C VAL A 357 -7.31 -11.21 15.08
N ARG A 358 -6.80 -10.00 15.27
CA ARG A 358 -7.66 -8.84 15.60
C ARG A 358 -8.48 -8.33 14.43
N ARG A 359 -7.92 -8.34 13.21
CA ARG A 359 -8.54 -7.75 12.02
C ARG A 359 -9.47 -8.70 11.27
N VAL A 360 -9.26 -10.01 11.36
CA VAL A 360 -9.96 -10.97 10.48
C VAL A 360 -10.51 -12.16 11.25
N TRP A 361 -9.72 -12.79 12.11
CA TRP A 361 -10.12 -14.03 12.78
C TRP A 361 -10.82 -13.85 14.14
N TRP A 362 -11.05 -12.61 14.58
CA TRP A 362 -11.58 -12.35 15.92
C TRP A 362 -12.95 -12.99 16.19
N PRO A 363 -13.92 -13.11 15.25
CA PRO A 363 -15.20 -13.73 15.56
C PRO A 363 -15.06 -15.22 15.84
N VAL A 364 -14.23 -15.91 15.05
CA VAL A 364 -13.91 -17.33 15.25
C VAL A 364 -13.22 -17.52 16.60
N LEU A 365 -12.25 -16.65 16.92
CA LEU A 365 -11.53 -16.72 18.18
C LEU A 365 -12.41 -16.38 19.38
N ALA A 366 -13.36 -15.46 19.25
CA ALA A 366 -14.32 -15.11 20.30
C ALA A 366 -15.21 -16.30 20.65
N ILE A 367 -15.73 -17.02 19.64
CA ILE A 367 -16.50 -18.25 19.84
C ILE A 367 -15.63 -19.32 20.52
N ALA A 368 -14.41 -19.56 20.02
CA ALA A 368 -13.49 -20.54 20.60
C ALA A 368 -13.11 -20.22 22.06
N SER A 369 -13.02 -18.93 22.41
CA SER A 369 -12.65 -18.45 23.75
C SER A 369 -13.66 -18.81 24.84
N THR A 370 -14.90 -19.16 24.48
CA THR A 370 -15.91 -19.64 25.44
C THR A 370 -15.55 -20.97 26.07
N ARG A 371 -14.81 -21.84 25.35
CA ARG A 371 -14.46 -23.19 25.81
C ARG A 371 -12.97 -23.50 25.87
N SER A 372 -12.13 -22.70 25.22
CA SER A 372 -10.69 -22.93 25.15
C SER A 372 -9.88 -21.88 25.92
N THR A 373 -9.07 -22.34 26.87
CA THR A 373 -8.06 -21.52 27.57
C THR A 373 -6.98 -21.03 26.60
N ILE A 374 -6.62 -21.82 25.60
CA ILE A 374 -5.64 -21.47 24.56
C ILE A 374 -6.18 -20.30 23.73
N ALA A 375 -7.44 -20.37 23.29
CA ALA A 375 -8.06 -19.29 22.52
C ALA A 375 -8.08 -17.96 23.30
N ARG A 376 -8.39 -18.01 24.60
CA ARG A 376 -8.34 -16.83 25.49
C ARG A 376 -6.94 -16.24 25.60
N ARG A 377 -5.90 -17.08 25.71
CA ARG A 377 -4.51 -16.62 25.74
C ARG A 377 -4.10 -15.97 24.43
N VAL A 378 -4.43 -16.58 23.30
CA VAL A 378 -4.15 -16.02 21.96
C VAL A 378 -4.85 -14.67 21.78
N ALA A 379 -6.11 -14.57 22.20
CA ALA A 379 -6.85 -13.30 22.15
C ALA A 379 -6.16 -12.22 23.00
N LEU A 380 -5.82 -12.53 24.26
CA LEU A 380 -5.13 -11.60 25.16
C LEU A 380 -3.78 -11.14 24.59
N VAL A 381 -2.94 -12.08 24.12
CA VAL A 381 -1.64 -11.77 23.51
C VAL A 381 -1.81 -10.90 22.27
N SER A 382 -2.81 -11.18 21.43
CA SER A 382 -3.09 -10.35 20.25
C SER A 382 -3.48 -8.92 20.64
N VAL A 383 -4.28 -8.73 21.69
CA VAL A 383 -4.68 -7.41 22.20
C VAL A 383 -3.47 -6.66 22.77
N MET A 384 -2.62 -7.33 23.55
CA MET A 384 -1.39 -6.73 24.09
C MET A 384 -0.43 -6.31 22.97
N ALA A 385 -0.32 -7.13 21.92
CA ALA A 385 0.53 -6.85 20.77
C ALA A 385 0.09 -5.61 19.96
N ALA A 386 -1.15 -5.14 20.12
CA ALA A 386 -1.62 -3.93 19.45
C ALA A 386 -0.92 -2.65 19.98
N GLY A 387 -0.37 -2.68 21.20
CA GLY A 387 0.36 -1.56 21.81
C GLY A 387 -0.46 -0.31 22.14
N HIS A 388 -1.68 -0.20 21.61
CA HIS A 388 -2.55 0.96 21.81
C HIS A 388 -4.04 0.53 21.81
N PRO A 389 -4.87 0.97 22.77
CA PRO A 389 -6.26 0.53 22.89
C PRO A 389 -7.11 0.90 21.66
N LEU A 390 -6.88 2.09 21.06
CA LEU A 390 -7.61 2.48 19.85
C LEU A 390 -7.22 1.65 18.63
N ARG A 391 -6.02 1.05 18.61
CA ARG A 391 -5.62 0.13 17.54
C ARG A 391 -6.47 -1.13 17.56
N VAL A 392 -6.84 -1.61 18.74
CA VAL A 392 -7.77 -2.75 18.89
C VAL A 392 -9.15 -2.38 18.34
N VAL A 393 -9.66 -1.18 18.65
CA VAL A 393 -10.96 -0.72 18.14
C VAL A 393 -10.94 -0.58 16.61
N ASP A 394 -9.85 -0.04 16.05
CA ASP A 394 -9.62 0.09 14.61
C ASP A 394 -9.64 -1.28 13.91
N ASP A 395 -8.83 -2.22 14.42
CA ASP A 395 -8.71 -3.57 13.90
C ASP A 395 -10.06 -4.31 13.93
N LEU A 396 -10.80 -4.22 15.04
CA LEU A 396 -12.13 -4.83 15.18
C LEU A 396 -13.16 -4.19 14.24
N ALA A 397 -13.17 -2.86 14.12
CA ALA A 397 -14.07 -2.15 13.22
C ALA A 397 -13.80 -2.52 11.75
N TYR A 398 -12.53 -2.58 11.35
CA TYR A 398 -12.13 -3.13 10.06
C TYR A 398 -12.64 -4.58 9.90
N GLY A 399 -12.45 -5.43 10.90
CA GLY A 399 -12.90 -6.83 10.86
C GLY A 399 -14.42 -6.99 10.71
N VAL A 400 -15.22 -6.15 11.36
CA VAL A 400 -16.68 -6.12 11.13
C VAL A 400 -17.00 -5.87 9.66
N GLY A 401 -16.26 -4.94 9.03
CA GLY A 401 -16.32 -4.71 7.59
C GLY A 401 -15.99 -5.96 6.77
N VAL A 402 -14.88 -6.62 7.07
CA VAL A 402 -14.43 -7.84 6.36
C VAL A 402 -15.51 -8.91 6.38
N TRP A 403 -16.09 -9.20 7.55
CA TRP A 403 -17.15 -10.19 7.70
C TRP A 403 -18.44 -9.80 6.96
N ARG A 404 -18.81 -8.51 6.99
CA ARG A 404 -19.96 -8.02 6.19
C ARG A 404 -19.71 -8.19 4.69
N GLY A 405 -18.50 -7.92 4.21
CA GLY A 405 -18.09 -8.14 2.83
C GLY A 405 -18.17 -9.60 2.44
N MET A 406 -17.60 -10.50 3.26
CA MET A 406 -17.63 -11.95 3.04
C MET A 406 -19.04 -12.53 2.96
N LEU A 407 -19.94 -12.10 3.84
CA LEU A 407 -21.34 -12.52 3.81
C LEU A 407 -22.06 -12.04 2.54
N ARG A 408 -21.81 -10.81 2.11
CA ARG A 408 -22.39 -10.24 0.87
C ARG A 408 -21.90 -10.97 -0.37
N GLU A 409 -20.59 -11.19 -0.45
CA GLU A 409 -19.92 -11.84 -1.60
C GLU A 409 -19.99 -13.37 -1.57
N ARG A 410 -20.49 -13.95 -0.47
CA ARG A 410 -20.56 -15.41 -0.24
C ARG A 410 -19.20 -16.10 -0.42
N THR A 411 -18.16 -15.53 0.19
CA THR A 411 -16.79 -16.04 0.09
C THR A 411 -16.08 -16.00 1.43
N ILE A 412 -15.14 -16.92 1.64
CA ILE A 412 -14.24 -16.96 2.80
C ILE A 412 -12.80 -16.56 2.45
N ALA A 413 -12.55 -16.14 1.20
CA ALA A 413 -11.20 -15.87 0.71
C ALA A 413 -10.37 -14.93 1.62
N PRO A 414 -10.93 -13.85 2.21
CA PRO A 414 -10.19 -13.01 3.15
C PRO A 414 -9.73 -13.71 4.44
N LEU A 415 -10.26 -14.88 4.78
CA LEU A 415 -9.83 -15.66 5.95
C LEU A 415 -8.60 -16.53 5.67
N LEU A 416 -8.31 -16.82 4.41
CA LEU A 416 -7.39 -17.88 4.03
C LEU A 416 -5.93 -17.39 4.09
N PRO A 417 -5.09 -17.92 4.99
CA PRO A 417 -3.68 -17.57 5.02
C PRO A 417 -2.96 -18.12 3.78
N ARG A 418 -1.82 -17.51 3.43
CA ARG A 418 -0.90 -18.03 2.43
C ARG A 418 0.38 -18.47 3.11
N PHE A 419 0.69 -19.75 2.94
CA PHE A 419 1.96 -20.31 3.39
C PHE A 419 2.89 -20.47 2.20
N SER A 420 4.08 -19.88 2.28
CA SER A 420 5.14 -20.21 1.34
C SER A 420 5.71 -21.58 1.71
N SER A 421 5.95 -22.40 0.68
CA SER A 421 6.75 -23.61 0.84
C SER A 421 8.19 -23.20 1.16
N TRP A 422 8.82 -23.97 2.04
CA TRP A 422 10.22 -23.82 2.44
C TRP A 422 11.09 -24.86 1.71
N PRO A 423 12.28 -24.44 1.25
CA PRO A 423 12.51 -23.94 -0.09
C PRO A 423 12.61 -25.08 -1.13
N GLY A 424 11.71 -25.11 -2.10
CA GLY A 424 12.02 -25.71 -3.40
C GLY A 424 12.52 -24.59 -4.32
N ARG A 425 13.66 -24.79 -5.01
CA ARG A 425 13.96 -23.97 -6.19
C ARG A 425 12.73 -24.01 -7.09
N ARG A 426 12.03 -22.89 -7.28
CA ARG A 426 11.17 -22.75 -8.45
C ARG A 426 12.10 -22.66 -9.65
N THR A 427 12.37 -23.80 -10.26
CA THR A 427 12.96 -23.92 -11.59
C THR A 427 11.88 -23.66 -12.64
N ASP A 428 11.24 -22.50 -12.59
CA ASP A 428 10.37 -22.07 -13.69
C ASP A 428 11.18 -21.06 -14.49
N ARG A 429 11.51 -21.50 -15.70
CA ARG A 429 12.32 -20.85 -16.74
C ARG A 429 11.64 -19.59 -17.29
#